data_AF-A0A427B7U9-F1
#
_entry.id   AF-A0A427B7U9-F1
#
_cell.length_a   1.000
_cell.length_b   1.000
_cell.length_c   1.000
_cell.angle_alpha   90.00
_cell.angle_beta   90.00
_cell.angle_gamma   90.00
#
_symmetry.space_group_name_H-M   'P 1'
#
loop_
_entity.id
_entity.type
_entity.pdbx_description
1 polymer ?
#
loop_
_entity_poly.entity_id
_entity_poly.type
_entity_poly.pdbx_seq_one_letter_code
_entity_poly.pdbx_strand_id
1 'polypeptide(L)'
;MNQGCNFLQEWNAPKPMHLSLLRDALERNTSIGQQSELWAPLAPQGWKPCIESTSTSCKCLYGIAAISPFSHRLAFENLPGDIQRLRCKVNFQALAFVSHINALGETLIKRLRSPVRKQPEELLKEVADENVQEGPGKFAVLHLRFDKDMAAHSACDFGGGRAERLALAKYRQVIWQGRVLNSQFTDEELRGQGRCPLTPEEIGLLLAAFGFDSSTRLYLASHKVYGGEARISSLRKLFPLMDDKRSLASEEELAKVEGKASLLAAVDYHVSMHSDIFISASPGNMHNAVVSISPVIIYSKFPIICHG
;
A
#
# COMPACT_ATOMS: atom_id res chain seq x y z
N MET A 1 -52.50 -21.82 -11.37
CA MET A 1 -52.28 -20.36 -11.32
C MET A 1 -51.64 -20.04 -9.98
N ASN A 2 -50.31 -19.91 -9.94
CA ASN A 2 -49.58 -19.44 -8.75
C ASN A 2 -49.06 -18.04 -9.08
N GLN A 3 -49.59 -17.03 -8.40
CA GLN A 3 -49.12 -15.65 -8.53
C GLN A 3 -47.84 -15.48 -7.70
N GLY A 4 -46.78 -15.04 -8.37
CA GLY A 4 -45.49 -14.72 -7.77
C GLY A 4 -45.58 -13.50 -6.87
N CYS A 5 -44.90 -13.57 -5.73
CA CYS A 5 -44.68 -12.44 -4.85
C CYS A 5 -43.53 -11.60 -5.42
N ASN A 6 -43.86 -10.44 -6.02
CA ASN A 6 -42.88 -9.47 -6.52
C ASN A 6 -42.11 -8.85 -5.34
N PHE A 7 -40.88 -9.31 -5.10
CA PHE A 7 -39.95 -8.74 -4.11
C PHE A 7 -39.04 -7.63 -4.71
N LEU A 8 -39.64 -6.74 -5.49
CA LEU A 8 -38.97 -5.53 -5.99
C LEU A 8 -39.86 -4.33 -5.72
N GLN A 9 -39.94 -3.94 -4.45
CA GLN A 9 -40.46 -2.64 -4.06
C GLN A 9 -39.29 -1.80 -3.55
N GLU A 10 -38.92 -0.82 -4.38
CA GLU A 10 -38.15 0.39 -4.05
C GLU A 10 -36.83 0.20 -3.27
N TRP A 11 -35.75 -0.14 -4.00
CA TRP A 11 -34.41 0.24 -3.57
C TRP A 11 -34.28 1.77 -3.62
N ASN A 12 -34.64 2.43 -2.53
CA ASN A 12 -34.24 3.81 -2.29
C ASN A 12 -32.72 3.82 -2.08
N ALA A 13 -31.96 4.24 -3.10
CA ALA A 13 -30.53 4.48 -2.94
C ALA A 13 -30.32 5.42 -1.73
N PRO A 14 -29.48 5.05 -0.74
CA PRO A 14 -29.24 5.92 0.41
C PRO A 14 -28.70 7.26 -0.08
N LYS A 15 -29.45 8.35 0.16
CA LYS A 15 -28.94 9.70 -0.10
C LYS A 15 -27.74 9.92 0.84
N PRO A 16 -26.63 10.55 0.38
CA PRO A 16 -25.50 10.84 1.26
C PRO A 16 -25.97 11.77 2.39
N MET A 17 -26.11 11.23 3.61
CA MET A 17 -26.76 11.92 4.74
C MET A 17 -25.89 12.99 5.41
N HIS A 18 -24.65 13.15 4.97
CA HIS A 18 -23.73 14.20 5.39
C HIS A 18 -23.21 15.01 4.20
N LEU A 19 -24.06 15.25 3.19
CA LEU A 19 -23.67 16.01 2.00
C LEU A 19 -23.13 17.41 2.35
N SER A 20 -23.61 18.02 3.43
CA SER A 20 -23.09 19.28 3.99
C SER A 20 -21.67 19.12 4.52
N LEU A 21 -21.40 18.13 5.39
CA LEU A 21 -20.04 17.86 5.89
C LEU A 21 -19.07 17.46 4.77
N LEU A 22 -19.57 16.77 3.75
CA LEU A 22 -18.81 16.40 2.55
C LEU A 22 -18.46 17.65 1.72
N ARG A 23 -19.40 18.60 1.58
CA ARG A 23 -19.18 19.89 0.91
C ARG A 23 -18.20 20.76 1.71
N ASP A 24 -18.37 20.84 3.03
CA ASP A 24 -17.51 21.64 3.92
C ASP A 24 -16.09 21.06 4.01
N ALA A 25 -15.94 19.73 3.88
CA ALA A 25 -14.63 19.06 3.77
C ALA A 25 -13.94 19.31 2.42
N LEU A 26 -14.70 19.45 1.31
CA LEU A 26 -14.15 19.88 0.01
C LEU A 26 -13.64 21.33 0.08
N GLU A 27 -14.36 22.18 0.81
CA GLU A 27 -14.08 23.61 0.95
C GLU A 27 -13.12 23.95 2.11
N ARG A 28 -12.66 22.94 2.87
CA ARG A 28 -11.77 23.05 4.05
C ARG A 28 -12.30 23.96 5.17
N ASN A 29 -13.62 24.05 5.32
CA ASN A 29 -14.31 24.89 6.30
C ASN A 29 -14.99 24.07 7.40
N THR A 30 -14.42 22.94 7.84
CA THR A 30 -15.02 22.13 8.91
C THR A 30 -14.74 22.71 10.29
N SER A 31 -15.78 23.23 10.93
CA SER A 31 -15.72 23.72 12.32
C SER A 31 -15.60 22.57 13.34
N ILE A 32 -15.09 22.87 14.54
CA ILE A 32 -14.97 21.88 15.64
C ILE A 32 -16.34 21.28 16.01
N GLY A 33 -17.43 22.05 15.92
CA GLY A 33 -18.79 21.55 16.15
C GLY A 33 -19.23 20.48 15.14
N GLN A 34 -18.88 20.65 13.87
CA GLN A 34 -19.20 19.69 12.79
C GLN A 34 -18.42 18.38 12.89
N GLN A 35 -17.23 18.39 13.51
CA GLN A 35 -16.48 17.17 13.79
C GLN A 35 -17.17 16.32 14.89
N SER A 36 -17.89 16.96 15.82
CA SER A 36 -18.64 16.25 16.86
C SER A 36 -19.91 15.57 16.33
N GLU A 37 -20.56 16.17 15.31
CA GLU A 37 -21.71 15.56 14.61
C GLU A 37 -21.34 14.28 13.86
N LEU A 38 -20.09 14.15 13.40
CA LEU A 38 -19.61 12.94 12.71
C LEU A 38 -19.73 11.68 13.59
N TRP A 39 -19.64 11.87 14.92
CA TRP A 39 -19.66 10.79 15.91
C TRP A 39 -20.96 10.77 16.73
N ALA A 40 -21.91 11.66 16.45
CA ALA A 40 -23.20 11.65 17.09
C ALA A 40 -23.99 10.38 16.67
N PRO A 41 -24.69 9.71 17.61
CA PRO A 41 -25.59 8.62 17.25
C PRO A 41 -26.61 9.12 16.23
N LEU A 42 -26.79 8.37 15.14
CA LEU A 42 -27.74 8.72 14.09
C LEU A 42 -29.15 8.83 14.69
N ALA A 43 -29.90 9.87 14.30
CA ALA A 43 -31.30 9.97 14.65
C ALA A 43 -32.05 8.71 14.17
N PRO A 44 -33.08 8.24 14.91
CA PRO A 44 -33.82 7.03 14.55
C PRO A 44 -34.32 7.13 13.11
N GLN A 45 -33.76 6.31 12.20
CA GLN A 45 -34.00 6.46 10.75
C GLN A 45 -35.37 5.95 10.29
N GLY A 46 -36.41 6.06 11.13
CA GLY A 46 -37.77 5.63 10.79
C GLY A 46 -37.94 4.12 10.61
N TRP A 47 -36.97 3.31 11.05
CA TRP A 47 -37.14 1.86 11.12
C TRP A 47 -38.32 1.55 12.04
N LYS A 48 -39.43 1.09 11.47
CA LYS A 48 -40.62 0.72 12.24
C LYS A 48 -40.30 -0.52 13.08
N PRO A 49 -40.65 -0.53 14.38
CA PRO A 49 -40.62 -1.76 15.16
C PRO A 49 -41.51 -2.80 14.49
N CYS A 50 -41.04 -4.02 14.31
CA CYS A 50 -41.92 -5.13 13.98
C CYS A 50 -42.86 -5.36 15.17
N ILE A 51 -44.13 -5.02 15.01
CA ILE A 51 -45.17 -5.37 15.99
C ILE A 51 -45.38 -6.88 15.88
N GLU A 52 -45.28 -7.58 17.01
CA GLU A 52 -45.57 -9.02 17.08
C GLU A 52 -46.98 -9.29 16.52
N SER A 53 -47.05 -9.89 15.34
CA SER A 53 -48.27 -10.53 14.89
C SER A 53 -48.45 -11.81 15.70
N THR A 54 -49.62 -11.99 16.31
CA THR A 54 -50.04 -13.23 16.96
C THR A 54 -50.22 -14.40 15.97
N SER A 55 -49.85 -14.24 14.69
CA SER A 55 -49.74 -15.32 13.70
C SER A 55 -48.28 -15.76 13.53
N THR A 56 -48.05 -17.06 13.55
CA THR A 56 -46.83 -17.84 13.30
C THR A 56 -45.83 -17.26 12.27
N SER A 57 -45.10 -16.19 12.63
CA SER A 57 -44.06 -15.58 11.78
C SER A 57 -43.04 -14.76 12.59
N CYS A 58 -41.79 -15.22 12.52
CA CYS A 58 -40.50 -14.58 12.78
C CYS A 58 -40.38 -13.47 13.85
N LYS A 59 -39.79 -13.85 14.99
CA LYS A 59 -39.10 -12.96 15.93
C LYS A 59 -37.90 -12.29 15.26
N CYS A 60 -37.88 -10.97 15.16
CA CYS A 60 -36.65 -10.21 14.87
C CYS A 60 -36.10 -9.60 16.18
N LEU A 61 -35.14 -10.29 16.80
CA LEU A 61 -34.27 -9.68 17.80
C LEU A 61 -33.39 -8.62 17.11
N TYR A 62 -33.08 -7.52 17.81
CA TYR A 62 -31.98 -6.63 17.44
C TYR A 62 -30.72 -7.46 17.22
N GLY A 63 -30.35 -7.66 15.96
CA GLY A 63 -29.27 -8.56 15.56
C GLY A 63 -28.04 -7.78 15.16
N ILE A 64 -26.86 -8.24 15.59
CA ILE A 64 -25.59 -7.85 14.98
C ILE A 64 -25.58 -8.43 13.57
N ALA A 65 -25.59 -7.57 12.55
CA ALA A 65 -25.43 -8.00 11.16
C ALA A 65 -23.94 -8.02 10.81
N ALA A 66 -23.37 -9.23 10.68
CA ALA A 66 -22.03 -9.41 10.13
C ALA A 66 -22.14 -9.64 8.62
N ILE A 67 -21.59 -8.72 7.82
CA ILE A 67 -21.60 -8.81 6.36
C ILE A 67 -20.29 -9.49 5.91
N SER A 68 -20.39 -10.65 5.26
CA SER A 68 -19.24 -11.40 4.72
C SER A 68 -19.63 -12.15 3.44
N PRO A 69 -18.77 -12.20 2.40
CA PRO A 69 -17.46 -11.54 2.30
C PRO A 69 -17.60 -10.05 1.92
N PHE A 70 -16.88 -9.16 2.61
CA PHE A 70 -16.81 -7.74 2.28
C PHE A 70 -15.76 -7.46 1.19
N SER A 71 -15.76 -8.23 0.09
CA SER A 71 -14.80 -8.07 -1.00
C SER A 71 -15.21 -6.98 -2.01
N HIS A 72 -16.49 -6.54 -2.00
CA HIS A 72 -17.01 -5.56 -2.98
C HIS A 72 -17.90 -4.46 -2.37
N ARG A 73 -17.38 -3.22 -2.44
CA ARG A 73 -17.94 -2.05 -3.13
C ARG A 73 -19.45 -1.72 -3.03
N LEU A 74 -20.04 -1.71 -1.84
CA LEU A 74 -21.41 -1.17 -1.63
C LEU A 74 -21.61 0.29 -2.07
N ALA A 75 -20.54 1.03 -2.39
CA ALA A 75 -20.61 2.43 -2.77
C ALA A 75 -19.57 2.80 -3.84
N PHE A 76 -19.49 2.13 -4.99
CA PHE A 76 -18.58 2.58 -6.07
C PHE A 76 -19.28 2.89 -7.39
N GLU A 77 -20.49 2.36 -7.61
CA GLU A 77 -21.20 2.60 -8.86
C GLU A 77 -21.78 4.02 -8.88
N ASN A 78 -21.52 4.76 -9.96
CA ASN A 78 -22.06 6.10 -10.24
C ASN A 78 -21.72 7.21 -9.25
N LEU A 79 -20.66 7.07 -8.44
CA LEU A 79 -20.14 8.18 -7.65
C LEU A 79 -19.35 9.16 -8.53
N PRO A 80 -19.65 10.47 -8.46
CA PRO A 80 -18.83 11.48 -9.10
C PRO A 80 -17.35 11.37 -8.67
N GLY A 81 -16.43 11.57 -9.62
CA GLY A 81 -15.00 11.30 -9.41
C GLY A 81 -14.35 12.18 -8.34
N ASP A 82 -14.85 13.40 -8.16
CA ASP A 82 -14.53 14.31 -7.05
C ASP A 82 -14.95 13.73 -5.67
N ILE A 83 -16.16 13.17 -5.56
CA ILE A 83 -16.62 12.53 -4.31
C ILE A 83 -15.81 11.27 -4.01
N GLN A 84 -15.52 10.46 -5.04
CA GLN A 84 -14.65 9.30 -4.88
C GLN A 84 -13.25 9.69 -4.39
N ARG A 85 -12.68 10.77 -4.93
CA ARG A 85 -11.38 11.31 -4.50
C ARG A 85 -11.42 11.82 -3.07
N LEU A 86 -12.44 12.60 -2.69
CA LEU A 86 -12.59 13.08 -1.32
C LEU A 86 -12.72 11.91 -0.35
N ARG A 87 -13.57 10.92 -0.66
CA ARG A 87 -13.72 9.73 0.19
C ARG A 87 -12.40 8.99 0.36
N CYS A 88 -11.65 8.78 -0.72
CA CYS A 88 -10.32 8.17 -0.63
C CYS A 88 -9.40 8.98 0.27
N LYS A 89 -9.37 10.31 0.10
CA LYS A 89 -8.54 11.21 0.90
C LYS A 89 -8.91 11.19 2.39
N VAL A 90 -10.20 11.28 2.72
CA VAL A 90 -10.69 11.26 4.11
C VAL A 90 -10.41 9.91 4.76
N ASN A 91 -10.74 8.80 4.08
CA ASN A 91 -10.44 7.46 4.60
C ASN A 91 -8.94 7.28 4.82
N PHE A 92 -8.13 7.78 3.89
CA PHE A 92 -6.68 7.72 4.02
C PHE A 92 -6.18 8.55 5.22
N GLN A 93 -6.62 9.80 5.35
CA GLN A 93 -6.23 10.67 6.47
C GLN A 93 -6.70 10.15 7.84
N ALA A 94 -7.84 9.45 7.88
CA ALA A 94 -8.34 8.82 9.10
C ALA A 94 -7.55 7.58 9.52
N LEU A 95 -6.80 6.95 8.61
CA LEU A 95 -5.93 5.82 8.92
C LEU A 95 -4.64 6.30 9.57
N ALA A 96 -4.66 6.40 10.89
CA ALA A 96 -3.49 6.68 11.71
C ALA A 96 -2.80 5.38 12.15
N PHE A 97 -1.48 5.33 12.08
CA PHE A 97 -0.73 4.25 12.70
C PHE A 97 -0.77 4.36 14.22
N VAL A 98 -0.70 3.21 14.86
CA VAL A 98 -0.52 3.10 16.31
C VAL A 98 0.82 3.69 16.74
N SER A 99 0.89 4.21 17.97
CA SER A 99 2.00 5.02 18.47
C SER A 99 3.38 4.37 18.32
N HIS A 100 3.50 3.07 18.55
CA HIS A 100 4.78 2.36 18.43
C HIS A 100 5.28 2.23 16.98
N ILE A 101 4.38 2.20 15.99
CA ILE A 101 4.76 2.23 14.57
C ILE A 101 5.26 3.61 14.20
N ASN A 102 4.57 4.68 14.63
CA ASN A 102 5.04 6.05 14.41
C ASN A 102 6.43 6.25 15.02
N ALA A 103 6.62 5.88 16.30
CA ALA A 103 7.90 6.05 16.98
C ALA A 103 9.05 5.29 16.29
N LEU A 104 8.80 4.05 15.87
CA LEU A 104 9.78 3.27 15.12
C LEU A 104 10.07 3.91 13.76
N GLY A 105 9.03 4.24 13.00
CA GLY A 105 9.14 4.87 11.68
C GLY A 105 9.95 6.18 11.72
N GLU A 106 9.65 7.08 12.64
CA GLU A 106 10.43 8.32 12.86
C GLU A 106 11.90 8.04 13.19
N THR A 107 12.16 7.01 14.00
CA THR A 107 13.53 6.61 14.33
C THR A 107 14.29 6.12 13.10
N LEU A 108 13.66 5.31 12.24
CA LEU A 108 14.28 4.84 10.99
C LEU A 108 14.51 6.01 10.02
N ILE A 109 13.54 6.91 9.87
CA ILE A 109 13.67 8.11 9.02
C ILE A 109 14.83 8.97 9.52
N LYS A 110 14.95 9.21 10.83
CA LYS A 110 16.06 9.97 11.39
C LYS A 110 17.41 9.34 11.04
N ARG A 111 17.53 8.01 11.14
CA ARG A 111 18.75 7.28 10.75
C ARG A 111 19.03 7.39 9.26
N LEU A 112 18.02 7.23 8.41
CA LEU A 112 18.09 7.40 6.96
C LEU A 112 18.44 8.82 6.53
N ARG A 113 18.06 9.85 7.29
CA ARG A 113 18.41 11.25 7.00
C ARG A 113 19.72 11.70 7.66
N SER A 114 20.32 10.87 8.52
CA SER A 114 21.61 11.15 9.14
C SER A 114 22.75 10.91 8.15
N PRO A 115 23.84 11.69 8.18
CA PRO A 115 24.98 11.48 7.30
C PRO A 115 25.51 10.05 7.37
N VAL A 116 25.94 9.50 6.24
CA VAL A 116 26.67 8.22 6.21
C VAL A 116 27.97 8.43 6.99
N ARG A 117 28.24 7.62 8.02
CA ARG A 117 29.56 7.62 8.66
C ARG A 117 30.56 7.12 7.61
N LYS A 118 31.36 8.04 7.05
CA LYS A 118 32.51 7.68 6.24
C LYS A 118 33.42 6.76 7.06
N GLN A 119 33.98 5.72 6.44
CA GLN A 119 35.00 4.92 7.11
C GLN A 119 36.21 5.83 7.46
N PRO A 120 36.99 5.51 8.51
CA PRO A 120 38.14 6.32 8.93
C PRO A 120 39.13 6.67 7.81
N GLU A 121 39.21 5.84 6.76
CA GLU A 121 40.12 6.01 5.63
C GLU A 121 39.71 7.14 4.66
N GLU A 122 38.42 7.51 4.59
CA GLU A 122 37.93 8.59 3.72
C GLU A 122 37.93 9.98 4.39
N LEU A 123 38.10 10.03 5.72
CA LEU A 123 38.16 11.27 6.50
C LEU A 123 39.42 12.11 6.23
N LEU A 124 40.43 11.57 5.54
CA LEU A 124 41.69 12.27 5.28
C LEU A 124 41.69 13.16 4.02
N LYS A 125 40.58 13.25 3.26
CA LYS A 125 40.57 13.95 1.96
C LYS A 125 39.69 15.19 1.84
N GLU A 126 38.92 15.56 2.85
CA GLU A 126 38.04 16.74 2.75
C GLU A 126 38.43 17.80 3.78
N VAL A 127 39.26 18.74 3.32
CA VAL A 127 39.36 20.08 3.89
C VAL A 127 38.63 21.02 2.92
N ALA A 128 37.70 21.83 3.47
CA ALA A 128 36.74 22.77 2.84
C ALA A 128 35.31 22.18 2.82
N ASP A 129 34.25 22.81 3.34
CA ASP A 129 33.94 24.21 3.65
C ASP A 129 32.88 24.22 4.79
N GLU A 130 33.16 24.84 5.94
CA GLU A 130 32.38 24.69 7.19
C GLU A 130 31.03 25.44 7.22
N ASN A 131 30.52 25.95 6.09
CA ASN A 131 29.33 26.83 6.10
C ASN A 131 28.17 26.43 5.17
N VAL A 132 28.08 25.17 4.73
CA VAL A 132 26.82 24.66 4.19
C VAL A 132 26.06 23.99 5.33
N GLN A 133 24.97 24.61 5.79
CA GLN A 133 23.94 23.89 6.55
C GLN A 133 23.33 22.85 5.60
N GLU A 134 23.98 21.69 5.46
CA GLU A 134 23.43 20.57 4.71
C GLU A 134 22.11 20.20 5.37
N GLY A 135 21.02 20.42 4.64
CA GLY A 135 19.70 19.97 5.04
C GLY A 135 19.70 18.46 5.32
N PRO A 136 18.63 17.94 5.95
CA PRO A 136 18.57 16.52 6.27
C PRO A 136 18.79 15.66 5.02
N GLY A 137 19.59 14.59 5.16
CA GLY A 137 19.96 13.72 4.04
C GLY A 137 18.73 13.21 3.29
N LYS A 138 18.83 13.12 1.97
CA LYS A 138 17.77 12.59 1.12
C LYS A 138 17.87 11.08 1.01
N PHE A 139 16.72 10.41 0.92
CA PHE A 139 16.66 8.98 0.66
C PHE A 139 15.46 8.62 -0.21
N ALA A 140 15.62 7.57 -1.00
CA ALA A 140 14.53 7.00 -1.79
C ALA A 140 14.08 5.67 -1.19
N VAL A 141 12.80 5.35 -1.35
CA VAL A 141 12.25 4.05 -0.94
C VAL A 141 11.97 3.20 -2.16
N LEU A 142 12.51 1.99 -2.16
CA LEU A 142 12.19 0.96 -3.13
C LEU A 142 11.22 -0.05 -2.52
N HIS A 143 9.96 -0.01 -2.94
CA HIS A 143 8.99 -1.06 -2.65
C HIS A 143 9.17 -2.22 -3.64
N LEU A 144 9.95 -3.23 -3.22
CA LEU A 144 10.25 -4.42 -3.99
C LEU A 144 9.28 -5.55 -3.63
N ARG A 145 8.13 -5.56 -4.30
CA ARG A 145 7.13 -6.63 -4.17
C ARG A 145 7.42 -7.74 -5.18
N PHE A 146 8.53 -8.42 -4.94
CA PHE A 146 9.01 -9.59 -5.66
C PHE A 146 9.11 -10.79 -4.70
N ASP A 147 8.04 -11.04 -3.96
CA ASP A 147 7.89 -12.20 -3.09
C ASP A 147 7.33 -13.41 -3.86
N LYS A 148 7.39 -14.61 -3.25
CA LYS A 148 6.98 -15.86 -3.91
C LYS A 148 5.49 -15.88 -4.28
N ASP A 149 4.63 -15.25 -3.48
CA ASP A 149 3.19 -15.16 -3.76
C ASP A 149 2.96 -14.30 -4.98
N MET A 150 3.60 -13.13 -5.03
CA MET A 150 3.52 -12.24 -6.17
C MET A 150 4.09 -12.86 -7.45
N ALA A 151 5.27 -13.50 -7.37
CA ALA A 151 5.89 -14.18 -8.50
C ALA A 151 4.96 -15.26 -9.07
N ALA A 152 4.39 -16.11 -8.21
CA ALA A 152 3.49 -17.17 -8.65
C ALA A 152 2.15 -16.66 -9.18
N HIS A 153 1.57 -15.64 -8.53
CA HIS A 153 0.30 -15.02 -8.92
C HIS A 153 0.40 -14.32 -10.29
N SER A 154 1.53 -13.65 -10.57
CA SER A 154 1.72 -12.92 -11.83
C SER A 154 1.75 -13.82 -13.06
N ALA A 155 2.15 -15.10 -12.90
CA ALA A 155 2.35 -16.05 -13.97
C ALA A 155 3.42 -15.69 -15.02
N CYS A 156 4.24 -14.67 -14.75
CA CYS A 156 5.30 -14.23 -15.65
C CYS A 156 6.54 -15.14 -15.60
N ASP A 157 7.39 -15.04 -16.63
CA ASP A 157 8.71 -15.65 -16.70
C ASP A 157 9.77 -14.71 -16.10
N PHE A 158 10.54 -15.21 -15.15
CA PHE A 158 11.60 -14.45 -14.46
C PHE A 158 13.01 -14.97 -14.78
N GLY A 159 13.15 -15.76 -15.85
CA GLY A 159 14.44 -16.21 -16.38
C GLY A 159 14.99 -17.49 -15.75
N GLY A 160 14.27 -18.13 -14.82
CA GLY A 160 14.67 -19.40 -14.21
C GLY A 160 14.27 -20.64 -15.03
N GLY A 161 13.74 -20.44 -16.23
CA GLY A 161 13.45 -21.51 -17.20
C GLY A 161 12.34 -22.47 -16.77
N ARG A 162 12.35 -23.70 -17.32
CA ARG A 162 11.27 -24.69 -17.08
C ARG A 162 11.12 -25.07 -15.61
N ALA A 163 12.22 -25.15 -14.86
CA ALA A 163 12.20 -25.51 -13.45
C ALA A 163 11.46 -24.47 -12.61
N GLU A 164 11.78 -23.19 -12.78
CA GLU A 164 11.12 -22.07 -12.09
C GLU A 164 9.62 -22.00 -12.42
N ARG A 165 9.28 -22.06 -13.71
CA ARG A 165 7.88 -22.00 -14.17
C ARG A 165 7.03 -23.11 -13.55
N LEU A 166 7.54 -24.34 -13.51
CA LEU A 166 6.82 -25.46 -12.90
C LEU A 166 6.67 -25.30 -11.38
N ALA A 167 7.72 -24.82 -10.70
CA ALA A 167 7.69 -24.58 -9.26
C ALA A 167 6.67 -23.49 -8.87
N LEU A 168 6.64 -22.37 -9.60
CA LEU A 168 5.68 -21.29 -9.39
C LEU A 168 4.24 -21.71 -9.74
N ALA A 169 4.04 -22.47 -10.82
CA ALA A 169 2.74 -23.01 -11.18
C ALA A 169 2.18 -23.97 -10.12
N LYS A 170 3.02 -24.88 -9.59
CA LYS A 170 2.65 -25.78 -8.50
C LYS A 170 2.30 -24.99 -7.23
N TYR A 171 3.10 -23.98 -6.90
CA TYR A 171 2.85 -23.13 -5.74
C TYR A 171 1.52 -22.35 -5.86
N ARG A 172 1.24 -21.77 -7.04
CA ARG A 172 -0.03 -21.09 -7.32
C ARG A 172 -1.24 -22.00 -7.10
N GLN A 173 -1.17 -23.25 -7.56
CA GLN A 173 -2.26 -24.21 -7.37
C GLN A 173 -2.54 -24.51 -5.89
N VAL A 174 -1.48 -24.63 -5.08
CA VAL A 174 -1.59 -24.94 -3.64
C VAL A 174 -2.16 -23.76 -2.87
N ILE A 175 -1.60 -22.55 -3.02
CA ILE A 175 -1.98 -21.38 -2.21
C ILE A 175 -3.41 -20.93 -2.51
N TRP A 176 -3.83 -20.95 -3.77
CA TRP A 176 -5.16 -20.51 -4.18
C TRP A 176 -6.16 -21.66 -4.32
N GLN A 177 -5.80 -22.90 -3.98
CA GLN A 177 -6.67 -24.07 -4.10
C GLN A 177 -7.34 -24.18 -5.50
N GLY A 178 -6.60 -23.84 -6.55
CA GLY A 178 -7.11 -23.82 -7.93
C GLY A 178 -8.08 -22.67 -8.28
N ARG A 179 -8.34 -21.71 -7.37
CA ARG A 179 -9.22 -20.55 -7.62
C ARG A 179 -8.63 -19.52 -8.56
N VAL A 180 -7.31 -19.53 -8.74
CA VAL A 180 -6.62 -18.68 -9.71
C VAL A 180 -6.39 -19.50 -10.97
N LEU A 181 -7.12 -19.16 -12.03
CA LEU A 181 -6.94 -19.73 -13.35
C LEU A 181 -5.52 -19.46 -13.87
N ASN A 182 -5.02 -20.35 -14.72
CA ASN A 182 -3.81 -20.06 -15.47
C ASN A 182 -4.05 -18.83 -16.33
N SER A 183 -3.05 -17.95 -16.40
CA SER A 183 -3.09 -16.80 -17.31
C SER A 183 -3.31 -17.30 -18.74
N GLN A 184 -4.22 -16.65 -19.45
CA GLN A 184 -4.41 -16.84 -20.89
C GLN A 184 -3.49 -15.93 -21.71
N PHE A 185 -2.83 -14.98 -21.05
CA PHE A 185 -1.89 -14.06 -21.66
C PHE A 185 -0.49 -14.67 -21.74
N THR A 186 0.19 -14.37 -22.84
CA THR A 186 1.63 -14.55 -23.00
C THR A 186 2.41 -13.69 -21.99
N ASP A 187 3.68 -14.01 -21.80
CA ASP A 187 4.53 -13.24 -20.90
C ASP A 187 4.71 -11.80 -21.39
N GLU A 188 4.87 -11.61 -22.70
CA GLU A 188 4.98 -10.30 -23.34
C GLU A 188 3.74 -9.43 -23.10
N GLU A 189 2.54 -10.02 -23.20
CA GLU A 189 1.28 -9.32 -22.90
C GLU A 189 1.16 -8.95 -21.43
N LEU A 190 1.56 -9.85 -20.51
CA LEU A 190 1.54 -9.57 -19.07
C LEU A 190 2.50 -8.43 -18.72
N ARG A 191 3.71 -8.43 -19.28
CA ARG A 191 4.69 -7.36 -19.13
C ARG A 191 4.20 -6.06 -19.75
N GLY A 192 3.68 -6.10 -20.97
CA GLY A 192 3.12 -4.92 -21.67
C GLY A 192 1.95 -4.26 -20.92
N GLN A 193 1.18 -5.04 -20.16
CA GLN A 193 0.09 -4.54 -19.31
C GLN A 193 0.57 -4.07 -17.91
N GLY A 194 1.86 -4.24 -17.58
CA GLY A 194 2.41 -3.93 -16.26
C GLY A 194 1.93 -4.89 -15.15
N ARG A 195 1.57 -6.12 -15.50
CA ARG A 195 1.09 -7.15 -14.57
C ARG A 195 2.23 -7.97 -13.95
N CYS A 196 3.40 -7.94 -14.56
CA CYS A 196 4.59 -8.57 -14.01
C CYS A 196 5.29 -7.63 -13.02
N PRO A 197 5.64 -8.11 -11.82
CA PRO A 197 6.56 -7.38 -10.95
C PRO A 197 7.94 -7.32 -11.59
N LEU A 198 8.64 -6.20 -11.44
CA LEU A 198 10.04 -6.11 -11.83
C LEU A 198 10.91 -6.96 -10.90
N THR A 199 11.87 -7.66 -11.48
CA THR A 199 12.89 -8.39 -10.72
C THR A 199 13.89 -7.43 -10.07
N PRO A 200 14.67 -7.86 -9.06
CA PRO A 200 15.74 -7.04 -8.48
C PRO A 200 16.75 -6.54 -9.53
N GLU A 201 17.03 -7.35 -10.55
CA GLU A 201 17.92 -6.99 -11.65
C GLU A 201 17.28 -5.94 -12.57
N GLU A 202 16.03 -6.15 -12.98
CA GLU A 202 15.29 -5.21 -13.85
C GLU A 202 15.11 -3.84 -13.18
N ILE A 203 14.73 -3.80 -11.89
CA ILE A 203 14.58 -2.53 -11.16
C ILE A 203 15.92 -1.85 -10.91
N GLY A 204 17.00 -2.62 -10.70
CA GLY A 204 18.34 -2.06 -10.55
C GLY A 204 18.81 -1.33 -11.81
N LEU A 205 18.60 -1.93 -12.98
CA LEU A 205 18.89 -1.29 -14.27
C LEU A 205 18.02 -0.07 -14.51
N LEU A 206 16.72 -0.13 -14.16
CA LEU A 206 15.81 1.01 -14.31
C LEU A 206 16.25 2.20 -13.45
N LEU A 207 16.65 1.96 -12.19
CA LEU A 207 17.15 3.01 -11.31
C LEU A 207 18.45 3.62 -11.83
N ALA A 208 19.40 2.79 -12.27
CA ALA A 208 20.63 3.29 -12.89
C ALA A 208 20.36 4.16 -14.12
N ALA A 209 19.41 3.76 -14.97
CA ALA A 209 19.00 4.54 -16.14
C ALA A 209 18.34 5.89 -15.79
N PHE A 210 17.68 5.99 -14.62
CA PHE A 210 17.15 7.24 -14.09
C PHE A 210 18.19 8.13 -13.39
N GLY A 211 19.47 7.73 -13.38
CA GLY A 211 20.56 8.51 -12.81
C GLY A 211 20.81 8.27 -11.33
N PHE A 212 20.18 7.26 -10.72
CA PHE A 212 20.60 6.81 -9.39
C PHE A 212 21.92 6.07 -9.49
N ASP A 213 22.81 6.31 -8.53
CA ASP A 213 24.15 5.71 -8.48
C ASP A 213 24.44 5.09 -7.10
N SER A 214 25.68 4.63 -6.91
CA SER A 214 26.13 3.99 -5.67
C SER A 214 26.11 4.90 -4.43
N SER A 215 26.00 6.21 -4.60
CA SER A 215 25.86 7.19 -3.50
C SER A 215 24.40 7.37 -3.06
N THR A 216 23.44 6.79 -3.79
CA THR A 216 22.02 6.88 -3.46
C THR A 216 21.70 6.08 -2.20
N ARG A 217 21.17 6.75 -1.18
CA ARG A 217 20.62 6.09 0.01
C ARG A 217 19.23 5.52 -0.29
N LEU A 218 19.12 4.21 -0.21
CA LEU A 218 17.88 3.47 -0.45
C LEU A 218 17.36 2.80 0.82
N TYR A 219 16.05 2.88 1.01
CA TYR A 219 15.33 2.02 1.95
C TYR A 219 14.54 0.95 1.17
N LEU A 220 14.82 -0.31 1.45
CA LEU A 220 14.18 -1.46 0.83
C LEU A 220 12.92 -1.87 1.62
N ALA A 221 11.76 -1.47 1.10
CA ALA A 221 10.47 -1.93 1.56
C ALA A 221 10.12 -3.26 0.87
N SER A 222 10.57 -4.38 1.44
CA SER A 222 10.25 -5.71 0.91
C SER A 222 9.87 -6.71 2.00
N HIS A 223 9.17 -7.76 1.56
CA HIS A 223 9.12 -9.02 2.29
C HIS A 223 10.30 -9.91 1.83
N LYS A 224 10.24 -11.22 2.12
CA LYS A 224 11.20 -12.21 1.62
C LYS A 224 11.21 -12.21 0.09
N VAL A 225 12.30 -11.72 -0.48
CA VAL A 225 12.52 -11.67 -1.93
C VAL A 225 12.63 -13.10 -2.48
N TYR A 226 11.88 -13.37 -3.54
CA TYR A 226 11.91 -14.64 -4.25
C TYR A 226 13.29 -14.86 -4.88
N GLY A 227 13.82 -16.07 -4.73
CA GLY A 227 15.21 -16.41 -5.09
C GLY A 227 16.27 -15.96 -4.08
N GLY A 228 15.90 -15.21 -3.03
CA GLY A 228 16.77 -14.86 -1.91
C GLY A 228 18.00 -14.05 -2.33
N GLU A 229 19.14 -14.32 -1.67
CA GLU A 229 20.38 -13.55 -1.87
C GLU A 229 20.86 -13.56 -3.32
N ALA A 230 20.70 -14.68 -4.03
CA ALA A 230 21.11 -14.80 -5.42
C ALA A 230 20.46 -13.74 -6.32
N ARG A 231 19.19 -13.41 -6.09
CA ARG A 231 18.46 -12.38 -6.87
C ARG A 231 18.74 -10.97 -6.39
N ILE A 232 18.82 -10.72 -5.09
CA ILE A 232 18.99 -9.35 -4.57
C ILE A 232 20.44 -8.86 -4.56
N SER A 233 21.42 -9.76 -4.64
CA SER A 233 22.84 -9.40 -4.59
C SER A 233 23.26 -8.40 -5.68
N SER A 234 22.74 -8.54 -6.89
CA SER A 234 23.01 -7.61 -8.00
C SER A 234 22.53 -6.20 -7.69
N LEU A 235 21.34 -6.08 -7.10
CA LEU A 235 20.77 -4.79 -6.71
C LEU A 235 21.60 -4.14 -5.58
N ARG A 236 22.05 -4.92 -4.58
CA ARG A 236 22.94 -4.45 -3.51
C ARG A 236 24.31 -4.00 -4.01
N LYS A 237 24.83 -4.63 -5.06
CA LYS A 237 26.10 -4.21 -5.68
C LYS A 237 25.97 -2.86 -6.38
N LEU A 238 24.84 -2.61 -7.05
CA LEU A 238 24.57 -1.33 -7.70
C LEU A 238 24.30 -0.22 -6.68
N PHE A 239 23.58 -0.54 -5.60
CA PHE A 239 23.20 0.40 -4.55
C PHE A 239 23.66 -0.11 -3.17
N PRO A 240 24.92 0.15 -2.79
CA PRO A 240 25.50 -0.37 -1.55
C PRO A 240 24.95 0.33 -0.29
N LEU A 241 24.43 1.56 -0.41
CA LEU A 241 23.77 2.29 0.67
C LEU A 241 22.28 1.93 0.76
N MET A 242 21.99 0.63 0.76
CA MET A 242 20.62 0.11 0.81
C MET A 242 20.36 -0.57 2.16
N ASP A 243 19.47 0.04 2.92
CA ASP A 243 19.06 -0.38 4.24
C ASP A 243 17.61 -0.90 4.24
N ASP A 244 17.25 -1.66 5.26
CA ASP A 244 15.86 -2.05 5.53
C ASP A 244 15.52 -1.85 7.00
N LYS A 245 14.25 -2.05 7.36
CA LYS A 245 13.80 -1.97 8.76
C LYS A 245 14.60 -2.83 9.74
N ARG A 246 15.18 -3.95 9.30
CA ARG A 246 15.95 -4.85 10.16
C ARG A 246 17.40 -4.37 10.30
N SER A 247 18.00 -3.79 9.26
CA SER A 247 19.35 -3.20 9.36
C SER A 247 19.35 -1.89 10.14
N LEU A 248 18.26 -1.13 10.08
CA LEU A 248 18.17 0.18 10.71
C LEU A 248 17.73 0.16 12.17
N ALA A 249 16.97 -0.84 12.61
CA ALA A 249 16.39 -0.91 13.95
C ALA A 249 17.22 -1.79 14.89
N SER A 250 17.24 -1.47 16.19
CA SER A 250 17.77 -2.38 17.20
C SER A 250 16.79 -3.54 17.47
N GLU A 251 17.27 -4.61 18.10
CA GLU A 251 16.41 -5.74 18.48
C GLU A 251 15.28 -5.30 19.42
N GLU A 252 15.55 -4.39 20.36
CA GLU A 252 14.55 -3.88 21.30
C GLU A 252 13.46 -3.05 20.60
N GLU A 253 13.85 -2.27 19.59
CA GLU A 253 12.94 -1.47 18.77
C GLU A 253 12.05 -2.37 17.89
N LEU A 254 12.63 -3.44 17.33
CA LEU A 254 11.92 -4.41 16.49
C LEU A 254 10.99 -5.33 17.28
N ALA A 255 11.29 -5.63 18.54
CA ALA A 255 10.56 -6.61 19.35
C ALA A 255 9.04 -6.41 19.37
N LYS A 256 8.56 -5.15 19.24
CA LYS A 256 7.12 -4.84 19.24
C LYS A 256 6.41 -5.25 17.94
N VAL A 257 7.13 -5.25 16.82
CA VAL A 257 6.61 -5.50 15.46
C VAL A 257 7.07 -6.84 14.88
N GLU A 258 8.12 -7.44 15.44
CA GLU A 258 8.64 -8.73 15.00
C GLU A 258 7.57 -9.83 15.04
N GLY A 259 7.62 -10.74 14.06
CA GLY A 259 6.65 -11.83 13.91
C GLY A 259 5.26 -11.40 13.41
N LYS A 260 5.00 -10.09 13.27
CA LYS A 260 3.69 -9.55 12.87
C LYS A 260 3.79 -8.89 11.51
N ALA A 261 3.45 -9.64 10.45
CA ALA A 261 3.59 -9.18 9.07
C ALA A 261 2.86 -7.85 8.79
N SER A 262 1.68 -7.63 9.36
CA SER A 262 0.93 -6.38 9.22
C SER A 262 1.63 -5.18 9.86
N LEU A 263 2.27 -5.36 11.03
CA LEU A 263 3.00 -4.30 11.70
C LEU A 263 4.32 -3.98 11.00
N LEU A 264 5.04 -5.01 10.53
CA LEU A 264 6.24 -4.84 9.71
C LEU A 264 5.93 -4.06 8.42
N ALA A 265 4.82 -4.41 7.75
CA ALA A 265 4.37 -3.65 6.59
C ALA A 265 4.00 -2.21 6.99
N ALA A 266 3.32 -1.99 8.11
CA ALA A 266 2.96 -0.63 8.57
C ALA A 266 4.19 0.26 8.76
N VAL A 267 5.32 -0.27 9.25
CA VAL A 267 6.60 0.45 9.30
C VAL A 267 7.07 0.83 7.89
N ASP A 268 7.02 -0.11 6.94
CA ASP A 268 7.38 0.17 5.54
C ASP A 268 6.50 1.27 4.92
N TYR A 269 5.19 1.27 5.18
CA TYR A 269 4.30 2.36 4.75
C TYR A 269 4.71 3.69 5.38
N HIS A 270 4.98 3.72 6.69
CA HIS A 270 5.38 4.95 7.39
C HIS A 270 6.64 5.55 6.78
N VAL A 271 7.69 4.76 6.61
CA VAL A 271 8.96 5.23 6.00
C VAL A 271 8.76 5.67 4.56
N SER A 272 7.93 4.94 3.79
CA SER A 272 7.64 5.27 2.38
C SER A 272 6.96 6.62 2.20
N MET A 273 5.99 6.95 3.05
CA MET A 273 5.28 8.22 2.98
C MET A 273 6.15 9.44 3.30
N HIS A 274 7.29 9.24 3.94
CA HIS A 274 8.23 10.31 4.34
C HIS A 274 9.53 10.30 3.51
N SER A 275 9.57 9.51 2.44
CA SER A 275 10.69 9.46 1.50
C SER A 275 10.67 10.62 0.52
N ASP A 276 11.84 10.97 -0.03
CA ASP A 276 11.93 12.02 -1.03
C ASP A 276 11.50 11.50 -2.42
N ILE A 277 11.72 10.20 -2.67
CA ILE A 277 11.31 9.51 -3.89
C ILE A 277 10.77 8.14 -3.51
N PHE A 278 9.56 7.80 -3.96
CA PHE A 278 8.98 6.47 -3.84
C PHE A 278 9.04 5.72 -5.17
N ILE A 279 9.68 4.55 -5.17
CA ILE A 279 9.79 3.64 -6.31
C ILE A 279 8.98 2.37 -6.01
N SER A 280 8.17 1.93 -6.97
CA SER A 280 7.44 0.67 -6.85
C SER A 280 7.76 -0.29 -7.98
N ALA A 281 8.26 -1.48 -7.65
CA ALA A 281 8.56 -2.54 -8.61
C ALA A 281 7.31 -3.25 -9.14
N SER A 282 6.15 -3.10 -8.48
CA SER A 282 4.89 -3.69 -8.94
C SER A 282 3.67 -2.95 -8.38
N PRO A 283 2.51 -3.03 -9.07
CA PRO A 283 1.27 -2.46 -8.55
C PRO A 283 0.78 -3.25 -7.32
N GLY A 284 0.06 -2.56 -6.43
CA GLY A 284 -0.40 -3.18 -5.20
C GLY A 284 -1.00 -2.21 -4.21
N ASN A 285 -1.38 -2.71 -3.04
CA ASN A 285 -1.98 -1.90 -1.99
C ASN A 285 -1.04 -0.78 -1.54
N MET A 286 0.25 -1.09 -1.35
CA MET A 286 1.23 -0.10 -0.92
C MET A 286 1.51 0.94 -1.98
N HIS A 287 1.69 0.50 -3.23
CA HIS A 287 1.76 1.41 -4.38
C HIS A 287 0.56 2.37 -4.40
N ASN A 288 -0.67 1.85 -4.37
CA ASN A 288 -1.88 2.67 -4.45
C ASN A 288 -2.02 3.66 -3.28
N ALA A 289 -1.62 3.25 -2.07
CA ALA A 289 -1.69 4.13 -0.91
C ALA A 289 -0.65 5.25 -0.98
N VAL A 290 0.62 4.90 -1.25
CA VAL A 290 1.75 5.86 -1.20
C VAL A 290 1.75 6.81 -2.40
N VAL A 291 1.31 6.34 -3.58
CA VAL A 291 1.16 7.15 -4.79
C VAL A 291 0.18 8.30 -4.59
N SER A 292 -0.79 8.15 -3.69
CA SER A 292 -1.77 9.22 -3.42
C SER A 292 -1.20 10.39 -2.61
N ILE A 293 0.07 10.30 -2.16
CA ILE A 293 0.67 11.22 -1.16
C ILE A 293 2.09 11.65 -1.54
N SER A 294 2.85 10.79 -2.24
CA SER A 294 4.27 11.06 -2.50
C SER A 294 4.50 12.18 -3.52
N PRO A 295 5.51 13.05 -3.29
CA PRO A 295 5.79 14.17 -4.20
C PRO A 295 6.47 13.73 -5.50
N VAL A 296 7.28 12.67 -5.49
CA VAL A 296 7.95 12.11 -6.67
C VAL A 296 7.82 10.59 -6.68
N ILE A 297 7.31 10.05 -7.79
CA ILE A 297 7.00 8.64 -7.94
C ILE A 297 7.66 8.10 -9.20
N ILE A 298 8.41 7.01 -9.05
CA ILE A 298 8.96 6.25 -10.16
C ILE A 298 8.22 4.92 -10.25
N TYR A 299 7.52 4.72 -11.36
CA TYR A 299 6.74 3.52 -11.62
C TYR A 299 7.04 2.98 -13.02
N SER A 300 7.00 1.66 -13.15
CA SER A 300 7.35 0.91 -14.36
C SER A 300 6.33 1.02 -15.50
N LYS A 301 5.18 1.69 -15.31
CA LYS A 301 4.50 2.34 -16.44
C LYS A 301 5.20 3.67 -16.70
N PHE A 302 6.19 3.68 -17.59
CA PHE A 302 6.71 4.91 -18.18
C PHE A 302 5.56 5.83 -18.64
N PRO A 303 5.62 7.16 -18.42
CA PRO A 303 5.68 7.86 -17.14
C PRO A 303 4.35 8.58 -16.84
N ILE A 304 3.98 8.69 -15.56
CA ILE A 304 3.19 9.84 -15.08
C ILE A 304 4.14 10.67 -14.23
N ILE A 305 4.81 11.62 -14.88
CA ILE A 305 5.41 12.76 -14.19
C ILE A 305 4.22 13.60 -13.73
N CYS A 306 3.86 13.54 -12.45
CA CYS A 306 3.01 14.55 -11.86
C CYS A 306 3.84 15.82 -11.72
N HIS A 307 3.76 16.73 -12.70
CA HIS A 307 4.05 18.13 -12.43
C HIS A 307 2.94 18.69 -11.54
N GLY A 308 3.34 19.50 -10.55
CA GLY A 308 2.51 20.01 -9.46
C GLY A 308 1.35 20.93 -9.86
#